data_AF-A0A4P9ZT44-F1
#
_entry.id   AF-A0A4P9ZT44-F1
#
_cell.length_a   1.000
_cell.length_b   1.000
_cell.length_c   1.000
_cell.angle_alpha   90.00
_cell.angle_beta   90.00
_cell.angle_gamma   90.00
#
_symmetry.space_group_name_H-M   'P 1'
#
loop_
_entity.id
_entity.type
_entity.pdbx_description
1 polymer ?
#
loop_
_entity_poly.entity_id
_entity_poly.type
_entity_poly.pdbx_seq_one_letter_code
_entity_poly.pdbx_strand_id
1 'polypeptide(L)'
;RINQYLVTRLLGQGSYGAVHLAIDTRDNTEYALKEFSKLRLKKLAHSQAPPGWGRGGGAGGPGPAPGRGPSRTPSALPNGPGQTPFDGPSDPLAPIKREIAIFKKLHHPNIIRLYEVLNDPAQDSLYMVYEMCSRGAVIDIGLHRPAEPYPETQCRHYFREALLGVEYLHHSGIVHRDIKPDNLLLNAEGVLKIVDFGVSEMFAKESDWVKKSVGSPAFMAPELCRADHGQVSGTKTDIWSLGATLYCLATGKLPFSGASVPDMYEAIISKTVEYPENLSADLVDLLTHLLDKNPDTRLTIPEIRNHRWITELDQAPLESIEENCRDSVTGATEQEINNAINTISGLATIMKAIHLFK
;
A
#
# COMPACT_ATOMS: atom_id res chain seq x y z
N ARG A 1 3.96 8.96 27.67
CA ARG A 1 5.20 8.14 27.59
C ARG A 1 4.79 6.70 27.35
N ILE A 2 5.40 6.03 26.38
CA ILE A 2 5.15 4.61 26.05
C ILE A 2 6.52 3.93 26.03
N ASN A 3 6.79 3.04 26.99
CA ASN A 3 8.12 2.47 27.21
C ASN A 3 9.23 3.54 27.21
N GLN A 4 10.22 3.43 26.31
CA GLN A 4 11.31 4.39 26.14
C GLN A 4 10.90 5.68 25.39
N TYR A 5 9.73 5.70 24.76
CA TYR A 5 9.31 6.79 23.88
C TYR A 5 8.52 7.87 24.64
N LEU A 6 9.00 9.10 24.53
CA LEU A 6 8.22 10.29 24.85
C LEU A 6 7.41 10.69 23.61
N VAL A 7 6.12 10.34 23.62
CA VAL A 7 5.17 10.76 22.57
C VAL A 7 4.81 12.22 22.78
N THR A 8 4.93 13.01 21.72
CA THR A 8 4.76 14.47 21.75
C THR A 8 3.63 14.91 20.82
N ARG A 9 3.92 15.63 19.72
CA ARG A 9 2.92 16.23 18.83
C ARG A 9 2.38 15.24 17.81
N LEU A 10 1.14 15.48 17.35
CA LEU A 10 0.55 14.81 16.19
C LEU A 10 1.29 15.24 14.91
N LEU A 11 1.69 14.28 14.09
CA LEU A 11 2.31 14.49 12.78
C LEU A 11 1.29 14.36 11.66
N GLY A 12 0.34 13.44 11.79
CA GLY A 12 -0.70 13.22 10.79
C GLY A 12 -1.72 12.18 11.22
N GLN A 13 -2.78 12.04 10.42
CA GLN A 13 -3.83 11.05 10.64
C GLN A 13 -4.02 10.25 9.35
N GLY A 14 -3.70 8.97 9.40
CA GLY A 14 -3.88 8.05 8.27
C GLY A 14 -5.23 7.33 8.33
N SER A 15 -5.47 6.46 7.35
CA SER A 15 -6.72 5.70 7.18
C SER A 15 -7.07 4.82 8.40
N TYR A 16 -6.06 4.36 9.14
CA TYR A 16 -6.21 3.37 10.21
C TYR A 16 -5.73 3.85 11.59
N GLY A 17 -5.21 5.07 11.72
CA GLY A 17 -4.57 5.52 12.97
C GLY A 17 -4.02 6.94 12.94
N ALA A 18 -3.57 7.40 14.10
CA ALA A 18 -2.90 8.69 14.27
C ALA A 18 -1.38 8.47 14.37
N VAL A 19 -0.59 9.33 13.73
CA VAL A 19 0.87 9.29 13.75
C VAL A 19 1.38 10.45 14.61
N HIS A 20 2.21 10.14 15.59
CA HIS A 20 2.78 11.10 16.52
C HIS A 20 4.30 11.11 16.44
N LEU A 21 4.91 12.25 16.75
CA LEU A 21 6.33 12.35 16.99
C LEU A 21 6.66 11.66 18.32
N ALA A 22 7.60 10.73 18.28
CA ALA A 22 8.11 10.03 19.45
C ALA A 22 9.61 10.26 19.56
N ILE A 23 10.09 10.59 20.77
CA ILE A 23 11.52 10.76 21.06
C ILE A 23 11.96 9.62 21.97
N ASP A 24 12.97 8.86 21.56
CA ASP A 24 13.58 7.86 22.43
C ASP A 24 14.37 8.55 23.54
N THR A 25 13.96 8.32 24.79
CA THR A 25 14.54 8.99 25.96
C THR A 25 15.97 8.56 26.28
N ARG A 26 16.51 7.54 25.60
CA ARG A 26 17.86 7.02 25.82
C ARG A 26 18.92 7.77 25.02
N ASP A 27 18.59 8.16 23.79
CA ASP A 27 19.53 8.75 22.83
C ASP A 27 18.99 10.01 22.13
N ASN A 28 17.75 10.43 22.43
CA ASN A 28 17.02 11.53 21.82
C ASN A 28 16.74 11.36 20.32
N THR A 29 16.77 10.13 19.80
CA THR A 29 16.42 9.86 18.41
C THR A 29 14.91 10.08 18.19
N GLU A 30 14.55 10.77 17.11
CA GLU A 30 13.16 11.01 16.70
C GLU A 30 12.61 9.86 15.85
N TYR A 31 11.35 9.51 16.09
CA TYR A 31 10.61 8.46 15.38
C TYR A 31 9.18 8.91 15.07
N ALA A 32 8.58 8.30 14.05
CA ALA A 32 7.15 8.43 13.78
C ALA A 32 6.41 7.23 14.39
N LEU A 33 5.50 7.47 15.34
CA LEU A 33 4.78 6.44 16.07
C LEU A 33 3.31 6.43 15.65
N LYS A 34 2.91 5.40 14.90
CA LYS A 34 1.54 5.18 14.42
C LYS A 34 0.77 4.38 15.47
N GLU A 35 -0.30 4.94 16.00
CA GLU A 35 -1.20 4.32 16.96
C GLU A 35 -2.45 3.77 16.27
N PHE A 36 -2.80 2.53 16.63
CA PHE A 36 -4.00 1.83 16.18
C PHE A 36 -4.87 1.40 17.37
N SER A 37 -6.18 1.62 17.30
CA SER A 37 -7.15 1.08 18.28
C SER A 37 -7.69 -0.27 17.82
N LYS A 38 -7.43 -1.32 18.60
CA LYS A 38 -7.89 -2.69 18.33
C LYS A 38 -9.42 -2.76 18.28
N LEU A 39 -10.12 -2.07 19.18
CA LEU A 39 -11.58 -1.97 19.21
C LEU A 39 -12.12 -1.30 17.94
N ARG A 40 -11.48 -0.25 17.44
CA ARG A 40 -11.89 0.40 16.20
C ARG A 40 -11.72 -0.51 14.99
N LEU A 41 -10.61 -1.25 14.92
CA LEU A 41 -10.36 -2.24 13.85
C LEU A 41 -11.39 -3.37 13.89
N LYS A 42 -11.70 -3.87 15.10
CA LYS A 42 -12.81 -4.84 15.32
C LYS A 42 -14.11 -4.30 14.74
N LYS A 43 -14.52 -3.10 15.08
CA LYS A 43 -15.77 -2.50 14.55
C LYS A 43 -15.76 -2.37 13.03
N LEU A 44 -14.65 -1.93 12.44
CA LEU A 44 -14.50 -1.81 10.99
C LEU A 44 -14.64 -3.16 10.28
N ALA A 45 -13.97 -4.21 10.78
CA ALA A 45 -14.09 -5.55 10.23
C ALA A 45 -15.52 -6.10 10.27
N HIS A 46 -16.27 -5.82 11.33
CA HIS A 46 -17.67 -6.24 11.45
C HIS A 46 -18.60 -5.45 10.52
N SER A 47 -18.30 -4.17 10.24
CA SER A 47 -19.10 -3.36 9.31
C SER A 47 -18.92 -3.74 7.84
N GLN A 48 -17.83 -4.41 7.48
CA GLN A 48 -17.52 -4.87 6.13
C GLN A 48 -17.91 -6.35 5.90
N ALA A 49 -18.41 -7.05 6.92
CA ALA A 49 -18.89 -8.41 6.77
C ALA A 49 -20.23 -8.42 5.97
N PRO A 50 -20.42 -9.36 5.02
CA PRO A 50 -21.67 -9.47 4.28
C PRO A 50 -22.87 -9.63 5.24
N PRO A 51 -24.02 -8.99 4.96
CA PRO A 51 -25.18 -9.13 5.81
C PRO A 51 -25.75 -10.54 5.67
N GLY A 52 -25.53 -11.35 6.71
CA GLY A 52 -26.17 -12.64 6.89
C GLY A 52 -25.19 -13.78 6.91
N TRP A 53 -24.69 -14.10 8.10
CA TRP A 53 -24.57 -15.45 8.64
C TRP A 53 -24.37 -15.31 10.15
N GLY A 54 -25.41 -15.64 10.93
CA GLY A 54 -25.31 -15.77 12.39
C GLY A 54 -26.28 -14.92 13.22
N ARG A 55 -27.55 -15.34 13.29
CA ARG A 55 -28.29 -15.35 14.56
C ARG A 55 -29.02 -16.68 14.69
N GLY A 56 -28.27 -17.71 15.11
CA GLY A 56 -28.86 -18.84 15.81
C GLY A 56 -29.18 -18.43 17.24
N GLY A 57 -30.45 -18.52 17.64
CA GLY A 57 -30.85 -18.30 19.03
C GLY A 57 -32.33 -18.01 19.25
N GLY A 58 -33.15 -19.07 19.32
CA GLY A 58 -34.26 -19.19 20.28
C GLY A 58 -35.67 -18.71 19.89
N ALA A 59 -36.53 -19.65 19.52
CA ALA A 59 -37.97 -19.80 19.87
C ALA A 59 -38.51 -20.96 18.98
N GLY A 60 -38.99 -22.11 19.46
CA GLY A 60 -39.97 -22.33 20.51
C GLY A 60 -41.33 -22.65 19.87
N GLY A 61 -41.60 -23.91 19.52
CA GLY A 61 -42.90 -24.36 19.01
C GLY A 61 -42.98 -25.89 18.82
N PRO A 62 -43.98 -26.60 19.40
CA PRO A 62 -44.06 -28.06 19.33
C PRO A 62 -44.95 -28.55 18.17
N GLY A 63 -44.59 -29.66 17.53
CA GLY A 63 -45.45 -30.36 16.56
C GLY A 63 -44.80 -31.64 16.01
N PRO A 64 -45.57 -32.69 15.67
CA PRO A 64 -45.22 -34.08 16.00
C PRO A 64 -44.63 -34.92 14.84
N ALA A 65 -43.95 -36.00 15.20
CA ALA A 65 -43.57 -37.15 14.36
C ALA A 65 -44.80 -38.08 14.11
N PRO A 66 -44.78 -39.17 13.29
CA PRO A 66 -43.61 -39.90 12.74
C PRO A 66 -43.75 -40.46 11.30
N GLY A 67 -42.65 -41.02 10.76
CA GLY A 67 -42.69 -41.85 9.54
C GLY A 67 -41.34 -42.45 9.15
N ARG A 68 -41.23 -43.79 9.19
CA ARG A 68 -40.03 -44.60 8.87
C ARG A 68 -39.83 -44.78 7.35
N GLY A 69 -38.59 -44.84 6.89
CA GLY A 69 -38.20 -45.36 5.57
C GLY A 69 -36.68 -45.38 5.38
N PRO A 70 -36.07 -46.43 4.77
CA PRO A 70 -34.65 -46.73 4.95
C PRO A 70 -33.72 -46.08 3.92
N SER A 71 -32.52 -45.75 4.41
CA SER A 71 -31.21 -45.69 3.74
C SER A 71 -31.18 -45.80 2.20
N ARG A 72 -30.93 -44.66 1.54
CA ARG A 72 -30.20 -44.60 0.26
C ARG A 72 -29.12 -43.52 0.39
N THR A 73 -27.88 -43.94 0.31
CA THR A 73 -26.72 -43.09 0.06
C THR A 73 -26.87 -42.43 -1.33
N PRO A 74 -26.43 -41.17 -1.46
CA PRO A 74 -25.82 -40.76 -2.73
C PRO A 74 -24.39 -40.27 -2.48
N SER A 75 -23.46 -41.02 -3.05
CA SER A 75 -22.27 -40.57 -3.78
C SER A 75 -21.79 -39.13 -3.52
N ALA A 76 -20.61 -39.04 -2.92
CA ALA A 76 -19.73 -37.88 -2.99
C ALA A 76 -19.48 -37.48 -4.46
N LEU A 77 -19.79 -36.25 -4.80
CA LEU A 77 -19.22 -35.54 -5.95
C LEU A 77 -18.07 -34.66 -5.44
N PRO A 78 -16.99 -34.50 -6.21
CA PRO A 78 -15.79 -33.83 -5.72
C PRO A 78 -16.02 -32.32 -5.65
N ASN A 79 -15.57 -31.72 -4.54
CA ASN A 79 -15.42 -30.28 -4.40
C ASN A 79 -14.64 -29.72 -5.60
N GLY A 80 -15.24 -28.77 -6.32
CA GLY A 80 -14.53 -27.94 -7.29
C GLY A 80 -13.47 -27.07 -6.59
N PRO A 81 -12.42 -26.64 -7.31
CA PRO A 81 -11.38 -25.80 -6.73
C PRO A 81 -11.91 -24.36 -6.66
N GLY A 82 -12.39 -23.95 -5.49
CA GLY A 82 -12.93 -22.59 -5.32
C GLY A 82 -13.33 -22.18 -3.91
N GLN A 83 -13.20 -23.05 -2.91
CA GLN A 83 -13.43 -22.67 -1.52
C GLN A 83 -12.08 -22.47 -0.82
N THR A 84 -11.68 -21.21 -0.67
CA THR A 84 -10.62 -20.83 0.28
C THR A 84 -11.11 -21.12 1.71
N PRO A 85 -10.32 -21.71 2.62
CA PRO A 85 -10.81 -22.21 3.91
C PRO A 85 -11.15 -21.13 4.97
N PHE A 86 -11.41 -19.89 4.56
CA PHE A 86 -11.43 -18.70 5.44
C PHE A 86 -12.83 -18.16 5.76
N ASP A 87 -13.85 -19.01 5.91
CA ASP A 87 -15.12 -18.63 6.53
C ASP A 87 -15.10 -18.90 8.06
N GLY A 88 -14.10 -18.33 8.74
CA GLY A 88 -14.07 -18.14 10.19
C GLY A 88 -14.18 -16.64 10.53
N PRO A 89 -14.52 -16.23 11.77
CA PRO A 89 -14.66 -14.82 12.12
C PRO A 89 -13.36 -14.08 11.79
N SER A 90 -13.45 -13.10 10.88
CA SER A 90 -12.32 -12.36 10.35
C SER A 90 -11.50 -11.77 11.48
N ASP A 91 -10.24 -12.20 11.64
CA ASP A 91 -9.32 -11.63 12.63
C ASP A 91 -9.20 -10.12 12.36
N PRO A 92 -9.71 -9.24 13.24
CA PRO A 92 -9.76 -7.82 12.92
C PRO A 92 -8.40 -7.13 12.96
N LEU A 93 -7.37 -7.82 13.46
CA LEU A 93 -5.99 -7.37 13.40
C LEU A 93 -5.27 -7.85 12.14
N ALA A 94 -5.91 -8.65 11.28
CA ALA A 94 -5.31 -9.18 10.06
C ALA A 94 -4.68 -8.10 9.14
N PRO A 95 -5.28 -6.91 8.93
CA PRO A 95 -4.66 -5.86 8.12
C PRO A 95 -3.33 -5.36 8.71
N ILE A 96 -3.28 -5.11 10.02
CA ILE A 96 -2.06 -4.66 10.71
C ILE A 96 -1.00 -5.76 10.74
N LYS A 97 -1.43 -6.99 11.01
CA LYS A 97 -0.57 -8.18 10.99
C LYS A 97 0.08 -8.37 9.61
N ARG A 98 -0.67 -8.12 8.54
CA ARG A 98 -0.17 -8.13 7.15
C ARG A 98 0.85 -7.00 6.92
N GLU A 99 0.53 -5.78 7.34
CA GLU A 99 1.43 -4.63 7.25
C GLU A 99 2.77 -4.92 7.96
N ILE A 100 2.74 -5.45 9.18
CA ILE A 100 3.95 -5.86 9.93
C ILE A 100 4.73 -6.96 9.19
N ALA A 101 4.05 -7.96 8.65
CA ALA A 101 4.69 -9.07 7.93
C ALA A 101 5.36 -8.62 6.62
N ILE A 102 4.77 -7.62 5.94
CA ILE A 102 5.36 -6.96 4.78
C ILE A 102 6.63 -6.22 5.22
N PHE A 103 6.55 -5.35 6.22
CA PHE A 103 7.70 -4.56 6.70
C PHE A 103 8.88 -5.41 7.17
N LYS A 104 8.64 -6.61 7.69
CA LYS A 104 9.72 -7.55 8.05
C LYS A 104 10.56 -8.03 6.85
N LYS A 105 10.11 -7.79 5.61
CA LYS A 105 10.79 -8.22 4.38
C LYS A 105 11.36 -7.05 3.59
N LEU A 106 11.03 -5.82 3.98
CA LEU A 106 11.39 -4.63 3.24
C LEU A 106 12.63 -4.01 3.86
N HIS A 107 13.74 -4.02 3.12
CA HIS A 107 14.96 -3.30 3.45
C HIS A 107 15.48 -2.63 2.19
N HIS A 108 15.14 -1.35 2.03
CA HIS A 108 15.49 -0.59 0.85
C HIS A 108 15.58 0.90 1.21
N PRO A 109 16.55 1.67 0.67
CA PRO A 109 16.75 3.08 1.01
C PRO A 109 15.50 3.93 0.81
N ASN A 110 14.69 3.64 -0.22
CA ASN A 110 13.47 4.39 -0.54
C ASN A 110 12.17 3.81 0.02
N ILE A 111 12.24 2.86 0.96
CA ILE A 111 11.07 2.34 1.67
C ILE A 111 11.19 2.71 3.16
N ILE A 112 10.08 3.13 3.77
CA ILE A 112 10.07 3.48 5.20
C ILE A 112 10.46 2.30 6.08
N ARG A 113 11.40 2.53 6.99
CA ARG A 113 11.83 1.52 7.96
C ARG A 113 10.88 1.45 9.16
N LEU A 114 10.36 0.26 9.43
CA LEU A 114 9.71 -0.08 10.69
C LEU A 114 10.77 -0.57 11.70
N TYR A 115 10.91 0.11 12.84
CA TYR A 115 11.87 -0.24 13.88
C TYR A 115 11.31 -1.16 14.94
N GLU A 116 10.11 -0.87 15.45
CA GLU A 116 9.52 -1.61 16.56
C GLU A 116 7.99 -1.69 16.43
N VAL A 117 7.43 -2.81 16.88
CA VAL A 117 5.99 -2.96 17.11
C VAL A 117 5.77 -3.18 18.60
N LEU A 118 4.95 -2.33 19.21
CA LEU A 118 4.59 -2.41 20.62
C LEU A 118 3.12 -2.86 20.71
N ASN A 119 2.91 -4.07 21.19
CA ASN A 119 1.58 -4.64 21.37
C ASN A 119 1.47 -5.22 22.79
N ASP A 120 0.73 -4.52 23.65
CA ASP A 120 0.28 -5.08 24.92
C ASP A 120 -1.11 -5.71 24.73
N PRO A 121 -1.27 -7.04 24.85
CA PRO A 121 -2.57 -7.70 24.71
C PRO A 121 -3.67 -7.16 25.64
N ALA A 122 -3.30 -6.58 26.79
CA ALA A 122 -4.24 -6.02 27.76
C ALA A 122 -4.74 -4.60 27.38
N GLN A 123 -4.05 -3.91 26.48
CA GLN A 123 -4.38 -2.54 26.06
C GLN A 123 -5.12 -2.54 24.73
N ASP A 124 -5.97 -1.52 24.51
CA ASP A 124 -6.63 -1.32 23.22
C ASP A 124 -5.66 -0.85 22.13
N SER A 125 -4.62 -0.11 22.51
CA SER A 125 -3.68 0.47 21.55
C SER A 125 -2.60 -0.52 21.10
N LEU A 126 -2.26 -0.46 19.81
CA LEU A 126 -1.09 -1.05 19.19
C LEU A 126 -0.27 0.07 18.57
N TYR A 127 1.06 0.01 18.71
CA TYR A 127 1.95 1.04 18.19
C TYR A 127 2.97 0.47 17.22
N MET A 128 3.20 1.17 16.11
CA MET A 128 4.26 0.90 15.15
C MET A 128 5.21 2.09 15.12
N VAL A 129 6.49 1.84 15.33
CA VAL A 129 7.55 2.86 15.43
C VAL A 129 8.36 2.85 14.13
N TYR A 130 8.29 3.91 13.35
CA TYR A 130 8.96 4.06 12.06
C TYR A 130 10.09 5.09 12.11
N GLU A 131 10.99 5.03 11.12
CA GLU A 131 11.94 6.13 10.87
C GLU A 131 11.20 7.47 10.74
N MET A 132 11.85 8.56 11.14
CA MET A 132 11.26 9.88 11.10
C MET A 132 11.49 10.56 9.73
N CYS A 133 10.41 10.85 9.03
CA CYS A 133 10.44 11.68 7.83
C CYS A 133 10.17 13.15 8.18
N SER A 134 11.18 13.84 8.70
CA SER A 134 11.04 15.19 9.28
C SER A 134 10.70 16.29 8.28
N ARG A 135 10.93 16.08 6.98
CA ARG A 135 10.59 17.04 5.92
C ARG A 135 9.16 16.86 5.39
N GLY A 136 8.43 15.85 5.85
CA GLY A 136 7.03 15.62 5.47
C GLY A 136 6.88 15.09 4.05
N ALA A 137 5.71 15.30 3.45
CA ALA A 137 5.41 14.86 2.08
C ALA A 137 6.27 15.60 1.04
N VAL A 138 6.61 14.92 -0.05
CA VAL A 138 7.45 15.46 -1.13
C VAL A 138 6.86 16.72 -1.76
N ILE A 139 5.52 16.81 -1.84
CA ILE A 139 4.79 18.01 -2.25
C ILE A 139 3.40 18.00 -1.58
N ASP A 140 2.96 19.15 -1.06
CA ASP A 140 1.60 19.31 -0.48
C ASP A 140 0.63 19.75 -1.57
N ILE A 141 -0.07 18.78 -2.16
CA ILE A 141 -1.00 19.00 -3.27
C ILE A 141 -2.33 18.30 -3.04
N GLY A 142 -3.41 18.91 -3.53
CA GLY A 142 -4.74 18.29 -3.53
C GLY A 142 -5.69 18.94 -4.53
N LEU A 143 -6.92 18.41 -4.63
CA LEU A 143 -7.93 18.83 -5.62
C LEU A 143 -8.20 20.34 -5.64
N HIS A 144 -8.07 21.00 -4.50
CA HIS A 144 -8.28 22.45 -4.34
C HIS A 144 -7.07 23.14 -3.70
N ARG A 145 -5.90 22.50 -3.76
CA ARG A 145 -4.65 23.00 -3.19
C ARG A 145 -3.53 22.75 -4.21
N PRO A 146 -3.37 23.63 -5.21
CA PRO A 146 -2.20 23.56 -6.08
C PRO A 146 -0.93 23.89 -5.29
N ALA A 147 0.19 23.36 -5.75
CA ALA A 147 1.50 23.59 -5.16
C ALA A 147 2.41 24.32 -6.15
N GLU A 148 3.53 24.85 -5.65
CA GLU A 148 4.59 25.31 -6.54
C GLU A 148 5.26 24.09 -7.20
N PRO A 149 5.39 24.03 -8.54
CA PRO A 149 6.07 22.94 -9.21
C PRO A 149 7.57 22.93 -8.89
N TYR A 150 8.17 21.75 -8.90
CA TYR A 150 9.61 21.61 -8.79
C TYR A 150 10.29 21.84 -10.16
N PRO A 151 11.55 22.31 -10.15
CA PRO A 151 12.41 22.21 -11.32
C PRO A 151 12.54 20.75 -11.77
N GLU A 152 12.64 20.53 -13.07
CA GLU A 152 12.67 19.20 -13.67
C GLU A 152 13.80 18.30 -13.13
N THR A 153 14.94 18.89 -12.78
CA THR A 153 16.06 18.19 -12.13
C THR A 153 15.66 17.59 -10.78
N GLN A 154 14.89 18.34 -9.99
CA GLN A 154 14.38 17.88 -8.70
C GLN A 154 13.24 16.86 -8.87
N CYS A 155 12.37 17.05 -9.87
CA CYS A 155 11.36 16.05 -10.25
C CYS A 155 12.03 14.71 -10.59
N ARG A 156 13.10 14.74 -11.40
CA ARG A 156 13.87 13.55 -11.79
C ARG A 156 14.49 12.86 -10.60
N HIS A 157 15.11 13.63 -9.70
CA HIS A 157 15.70 13.07 -8.48
C HIS A 157 14.67 12.29 -7.66
N TYR A 158 13.55 12.91 -7.28
CA TYR A 158 12.53 12.23 -6.49
C TYR A 158 11.82 11.11 -7.24
N PHE A 159 11.59 11.26 -8.55
CA PHE A 159 10.99 10.20 -9.35
C PHE A 159 11.89 8.97 -9.45
N ARG A 160 13.21 9.15 -9.59
CA ARG A 160 14.17 8.04 -9.57
C ARG A 160 14.13 7.30 -8.24
N GLU A 161 14.13 8.01 -7.11
CA GLU A 161 14.00 7.40 -5.79
C GLU A 161 12.68 6.63 -5.61
N ALA A 162 11.56 7.21 -6.04
CA ALA A 162 10.26 6.54 -6.01
C ALA A 162 10.23 5.29 -6.93
N LEU A 163 10.80 5.39 -8.13
CA LEU A 163 10.90 4.28 -9.09
C LEU A 163 11.71 3.12 -8.52
N LEU A 164 12.87 3.39 -7.91
CA LEU A 164 13.72 2.37 -7.29
C LEU A 164 12.98 1.67 -6.13
N GLY A 165 12.27 2.42 -5.29
CA GLY A 165 11.43 1.86 -4.24
C GLY A 165 10.30 0.98 -4.77
N VAL A 166 9.56 1.44 -5.79
CA VAL A 166 8.48 0.65 -6.41
C VAL A 166 9.02 -0.60 -7.11
N GLU A 167 10.17 -0.50 -7.80
CA GLU A 167 10.84 -1.65 -8.38
C GLU A 167 11.18 -2.71 -7.33
N TYR A 168 11.76 -2.29 -6.20
CA TYR A 168 12.06 -3.19 -5.10
C TYR A 168 10.81 -3.90 -4.56
N LEU A 169 9.69 -3.17 -4.44
CA LEU A 169 8.40 -3.75 -4.03
C LEU A 169 7.90 -4.78 -5.05
N HIS A 170 7.89 -4.44 -6.34
CA HIS A 170 7.43 -5.34 -7.40
C HIS A 170 8.30 -6.60 -7.47
N HIS A 171 9.62 -6.46 -7.32
CA HIS A 171 10.55 -7.58 -7.26
C HIS A 171 10.32 -8.46 -6.03
N SER A 172 9.89 -7.87 -4.91
CA SER A 172 9.51 -8.56 -3.68
C SER A 172 8.09 -9.16 -3.71
N GLY A 173 7.38 -9.08 -4.84
CA GLY A 173 6.01 -9.60 -4.99
C GLY A 173 4.97 -8.76 -4.24
N ILE A 174 5.17 -7.45 -4.13
CA ILE A 174 4.28 -6.51 -3.45
C ILE A 174 3.85 -5.41 -4.42
N VAL A 175 2.54 -5.15 -4.49
CA VAL A 175 1.97 -3.95 -5.13
C VAL A 175 1.49 -2.97 -4.06
N HIS A 176 1.80 -1.69 -4.22
CA HIS A 176 1.51 -0.68 -3.20
C HIS A 176 0.06 -0.23 -3.25
N ARG A 177 -0.46 0.10 -4.44
CA ARG A 177 -1.85 0.53 -4.75
C ARG A 177 -2.30 1.88 -4.19
N ASP A 178 -1.39 2.69 -3.66
CA ASP A 178 -1.70 4.05 -3.19
C ASP A 178 -0.46 4.95 -3.29
N ILE A 179 0.28 4.84 -4.40
CA ILE A 179 1.41 5.73 -4.68
C ILE A 179 0.83 7.11 -5.01
N LYS A 180 1.24 8.12 -4.23
CA LYS A 180 0.82 9.51 -4.37
C LYS A 180 1.76 10.41 -3.56
N PRO A 181 1.80 11.73 -3.82
CA PRO A 181 2.58 12.68 -3.04
C PRO A 181 2.51 12.53 -1.52
N ASP A 182 1.32 12.33 -0.95
CA ASP A 182 1.12 12.18 0.50
C ASP A 182 1.85 10.96 1.09
N ASN A 183 2.07 9.91 0.28
CA ASN A 183 2.71 8.67 0.67
C ASN A 183 4.19 8.60 0.25
N LEU A 184 4.75 9.70 -0.28
CA LEU A 184 6.17 9.85 -0.56
C LEU A 184 6.72 10.91 0.38
N LEU A 185 7.32 10.48 1.50
CA LEU A 185 7.84 11.39 2.52
C LEU A 185 9.35 11.58 2.37
N LEU A 186 9.87 12.70 2.87
CA LEU A 186 11.29 13.02 2.86
C LEU A 186 11.86 12.95 4.29
N ASN A 187 12.98 12.25 4.45
CA ASN A 187 13.72 12.24 5.71
C ASN A 187 14.57 13.51 5.91
N ALA A 188 15.32 13.58 7.01
CA ALA A 188 16.13 14.77 7.34
C ALA A 188 17.18 15.08 6.26
N GLU A 189 17.72 14.04 5.62
CA GLU A 189 18.71 14.11 4.54
C GLU A 189 18.08 14.45 3.18
N GLY A 190 16.75 14.41 3.07
CA GLY A 190 16.03 14.65 1.82
C GLY A 190 15.88 13.41 0.94
N VAL A 191 16.13 12.22 1.47
CA VAL A 191 15.87 10.94 0.80
C VAL A 191 14.38 10.62 0.86
N LEU A 192 13.81 10.26 -0.29
CA LEU A 192 12.41 9.88 -0.42
C LEU A 192 12.15 8.48 0.13
N LYS A 193 11.07 8.36 0.91
CA LYS A 193 10.57 7.16 1.58
C LYS A 193 9.13 6.92 1.18
N ILE A 194 8.86 5.77 0.57
CA ILE A 194 7.50 5.29 0.33
C ILE A 194 6.91 4.82 1.66
N VAL A 195 5.72 5.33 2.02
CA VAL A 195 5.00 5.03 3.27
C VAL A 195 3.58 4.51 3.02
N ASP A 196 2.94 4.07 4.11
CA ASP A 196 1.53 3.67 4.20
C ASP A 196 1.10 2.48 3.33
N PHE A 197 1.49 1.28 3.80
CA PHE A 197 1.18 0.01 3.17
C PHE A 197 -0.19 -0.56 3.57
N GLY A 198 -1.07 0.26 4.15
CA GLY A 198 -2.36 -0.18 4.72
C GLY A 198 -3.32 -0.81 3.71
N VAL A 199 -3.14 -0.52 2.41
CA VAL A 199 -3.91 -1.13 1.31
C VAL A 199 -3.03 -1.94 0.36
N SER A 200 -1.76 -2.19 0.68
CA SER A 200 -0.86 -2.98 -0.16
C SER A 200 -1.29 -4.45 -0.26
N GLU A 201 -0.88 -5.11 -1.34
CA GLU A 201 -1.21 -6.51 -1.61
C GLU A 201 0.03 -7.29 -2.03
N MET A 202 0.20 -8.48 -1.44
CA MET A 202 1.24 -9.43 -1.86
C MET A 202 0.67 -10.32 -2.95
N PHE A 203 1.49 -10.63 -3.95
CA PHE A 203 1.12 -11.48 -5.06
C PHE A 203 2.15 -12.58 -5.28
N ALA A 204 1.70 -13.74 -5.76
CA ALA A 204 2.61 -14.81 -6.15
C ALA A 204 3.34 -14.41 -7.43
N LYS A 205 4.61 -14.83 -7.61
CA LYS A 205 5.40 -14.50 -8.82
C LYS A 205 4.70 -14.83 -10.14
N GLU A 206 3.70 -15.70 -10.12
CA GLU A 206 2.93 -16.16 -11.28
C GLU A 206 1.76 -15.25 -11.68
N SER A 207 1.34 -14.27 -10.86
CA SER A 207 0.21 -13.38 -11.17
C SER A 207 0.16 -12.17 -10.23
N ASP A 208 0.13 -10.96 -10.78
CA ASP A 208 -0.05 -9.69 -10.05
C ASP A 208 -1.50 -9.14 -10.09
N TRP A 209 -2.47 -10.00 -10.41
CA TRP A 209 -3.86 -9.63 -10.60
C TRP A 209 -4.53 -9.13 -9.32
N VAL A 210 -5.09 -7.91 -9.36
CA VAL A 210 -5.92 -7.33 -8.29
C VAL A 210 -7.38 -7.19 -8.72
N LYS A 211 -8.30 -7.33 -7.77
CA LYS A 211 -9.77 -7.27 -8.01
C LYS A 211 -10.49 -6.12 -7.31
N LYS A 212 -9.84 -5.41 -6.38
CA LYS A 212 -10.49 -4.38 -5.55
C LYS A 212 -10.04 -2.99 -5.99
N SER A 213 -10.99 -2.10 -6.27
CA SER A 213 -10.76 -0.66 -6.41
C SER A 213 -10.50 -0.06 -5.02
N VAL A 214 -9.23 0.14 -4.68
CA VAL A 214 -8.79 0.85 -3.47
C VAL A 214 -7.72 1.88 -3.86
N GLY A 215 -7.46 2.83 -2.96
CA GLY A 215 -6.51 3.91 -3.18
C GLY A 215 -7.19 5.26 -3.38
N SER A 216 -6.38 6.28 -3.62
CA SER A 216 -6.85 7.67 -3.71
C SER A 216 -7.40 7.99 -5.10
N PRO A 217 -8.65 8.50 -5.23
CA PRO A 217 -9.33 8.63 -6.53
C PRO A 217 -8.53 9.32 -7.64
N ALA A 218 -7.80 10.40 -7.33
CA ALA A 218 -7.05 11.19 -8.33
C ALA A 218 -5.82 10.47 -8.91
N PHE A 219 -5.36 9.41 -8.26
CA PHE A 219 -4.17 8.64 -8.66
C PHE A 219 -4.56 7.23 -9.15
N MET A 220 -5.85 6.92 -9.16
CA MET A 220 -6.35 5.61 -9.57
C MET A 220 -6.20 5.43 -11.09
N ALA A 221 -5.75 4.25 -11.50
CA ALA A 221 -5.61 3.91 -12.91
C ALA A 221 -7.00 3.77 -13.59
N PRO A 222 -7.13 4.07 -14.89
CA PRO A 222 -8.42 4.09 -15.59
C PRO A 222 -9.09 2.72 -15.63
N GLU A 223 -8.31 1.64 -15.69
CA GLU A 223 -8.83 0.28 -15.62
C GLU A 223 -9.50 -0.03 -14.27
N LEU A 224 -9.09 0.60 -13.16
CA LEU A 224 -9.72 0.42 -11.84
C LEU A 224 -10.96 1.29 -11.62
N CYS A 225 -11.17 2.30 -12.48
CA CYS A 225 -12.29 3.24 -12.38
C CYS A 225 -13.60 2.70 -12.99
N ARG A 226 -13.55 1.55 -13.68
CA ARG A 226 -14.71 0.90 -14.30
C ARG A 226 -15.38 -0.07 -13.34
N ALA A 227 -16.71 -0.09 -13.29
CA ALA A 227 -17.46 -0.93 -12.33
C ALA A 227 -17.29 -2.45 -12.57
N ASP A 228 -16.92 -2.87 -13.77
CA ASP A 228 -16.84 -4.25 -14.24
C ASP A 228 -15.42 -4.64 -14.71
N HIS A 229 -14.38 -4.00 -14.16
CA HIS A 229 -13.00 -4.12 -14.62
C HIS A 229 -12.37 -5.53 -14.57
N GLY A 230 -12.96 -6.47 -13.83
CA GLY A 230 -12.42 -7.83 -13.69
C GLY A 230 -11.08 -7.85 -12.93
N GLN A 231 -10.12 -8.64 -13.40
CA GLN A 231 -8.76 -8.65 -12.85
C GLN A 231 -7.87 -7.67 -13.64
N VAL A 232 -7.12 -6.83 -12.93
CA VAL A 232 -6.16 -5.90 -13.54
C VAL A 232 -4.76 -6.11 -12.96
N SER A 233 -3.73 -5.79 -13.72
CA SER A 233 -2.33 -5.90 -13.27
C SER A 233 -2.03 -4.84 -12.21
N GLY A 234 -1.72 -5.26 -10.98
CA GLY A 234 -1.40 -4.33 -9.90
C GLY A 234 -0.09 -3.57 -10.11
N THR A 235 0.88 -4.16 -10.83
CA THR A 235 2.13 -3.45 -11.14
C THR A 235 1.89 -2.29 -12.12
N LYS A 236 1.03 -2.48 -13.11
CA LYS A 236 0.64 -1.43 -14.07
C LYS A 236 -0.15 -0.29 -13.40
N THR A 237 -0.93 -0.57 -12.36
CA THR A 237 -1.65 0.48 -11.63
C THR A 237 -0.72 1.33 -10.75
N ASP A 238 0.32 0.74 -10.15
CA ASP A 238 1.39 1.48 -9.48
C ASP A 238 2.17 2.38 -10.45
N ILE A 239 2.43 1.91 -11.68
CA ILE A 239 3.10 2.71 -12.73
C ILE A 239 2.27 3.93 -13.15
N TRP A 240 0.96 3.76 -13.32
CA TRP A 240 0.06 4.90 -13.56
C TRP A 240 0.14 5.92 -12.41
N SER A 241 0.11 5.43 -11.18
CA SER A 241 0.16 6.24 -9.97
C SER A 241 1.49 7.01 -9.85
N LEU A 242 2.62 6.39 -10.25
CA LEU A 242 3.91 7.06 -10.41
C LEU A 242 3.85 8.19 -11.46
N GLY A 243 3.23 7.94 -12.62
CA GLY A 243 3.04 8.96 -13.66
C GLY A 243 2.22 10.16 -13.17
N ALA A 244 1.11 9.91 -12.49
CA ALA A 244 0.27 10.95 -11.91
C ALA A 244 1.01 11.74 -10.83
N THR A 245 1.85 11.07 -10.04
CA THR A 245 2.72 11.70 -9.05
C THR A 245 3.80 12.58 -9.70
N LEU A 246 4.47 12.10 -10.75
CA LEU A 246 5.45 12.89 -11.51
C LEU A 246 4.82 14.15 -12.12
N TYR A 247 3.61 14.02 -12.66
CA TYR A 247 2.84 15.15 -13.16
C TYR A 247 2.62 16.20 -12.06
N CYS A 248 2.25 15.76 -10.85
CA CYS A 248 2.08 16.67 -9.71
C CYS A 248 3.38 17.40 -9.35
N LEU A 249 4.51 16.70 -9.32
CA LEU A 249 5.82 17.31 -9.03
C LEU A 249 6.19 18.37 -10.08
N ALA A 250 5.94 18.09 -11.36
CA ALA A 250 6.34 18.93 -12.47
C ALA A 250 5.40 20.13 -12.74
N THR A 251 4.12 20.02 -12.35
CA THR A 251 3.10 21.02 -12.69
C THR A 251 2.46 21.71 -11.48
N GLY A 252 2.63 21.15 -10.28
CA GLY A 252 1.93 21.61 -9.08
C GLY A 252 0.42 21.38 -9.11
N LYS A 253 -0.08 20.55 -10.06
CA LYS A 253 -1.51 20.26 -10.28
C LYS A 253 -1.76 18.76 -10.43
N LEU A 254 -3.00 18.34 -10.20
CA LEU A 254 -3.44 16.97 -10.53
C LEU A 254 -3.63 16.84 -12.05
N PRO A 255 -3.30 15.68 -12.66
CA PRO A 255 -3.52 15.46 -14.10
C PRO A 255 -4.99 15.41 -14.49
N PHE A 256 -5.85 14.99 -13.54
CA PHE A 256 -7.30 14.93 -13.73
C PHE A 256 -8.01 15.48 -12.50
N SER A 257 -9.13 16.15 -12.72
CA SER A 257 -9.99 16.69 -11.68
C SER A 257 -11.46 16.56 -12.08
N GLY A 258 -12.34 16.40 -11.09
CA GLY A 258 -13.79 16.38 -11.26
C GLY A 258 -14.50 17.04 -10.07
N ALA A 259 -15.75 17.45 -10.25
CA ALA A 259 -16.56 18.05 -9.18
C ALA A 259 -16.98 17.00 -8.12
N SER A 260 -17.01 15.73 -8.51
CA SER A 260 -17.26 14.58 -7.66
C SER A 260 -16.30 13.43 -7.99
N VAL A 261 -16.25 12.39 -7.15
CA VAL A 261 -15.46 11.18 -7.43
C VAL A 261 -15.88 10.50 -8.74
N PRO A 262 -17.18 10.30 -9.04
CA PRO A 262 -17.61 9.82 -10.35
C PRO A 262 -17.13 10.70 -11.53
N ASP A 263 -17.22 12.03 -11.41
CA ASP A 263 -16.76 12.92 -12.48
C ASP A 263 -15.24 12.85 -12.67
N MET A 264 -14.50 12.63 -11.59
CA MET A 264 -13.05 12.43 -11.62
C MET A 264 -12.70 11.11 -12.29
N TYR A 265 -13.41 10.02 -11.99
CA TYR A 265 -13.24 8.73 -12.67
C TYR A 265 -13.55 8.83 -14.16
N GLU A 266 -14.63 9.53 -14.52
CA GLU A 266 -14.94 9.78 -15.93
C GLU A 266 -13.81 10.57 -16.61
N ALA A 267 -13.29 11.62 -15.98
CA ALA A 267 -12.14 12.36 -16.50
C ALA A 267 -10.90 11.47 -16.69
N ILE A 268 -10.58 10.62 -15.71
CA ILE A 268 -9.47 9.65 -15.76
C ILE A 268 -9.68 8.66 -16.91
N ILE A 269 -10.91 8.25 -17.22
CA ILE A 269 -11.20 7.30 -18.28
C ILE A 269 -11.18 7.95 -19.67
N SER A 270 -11.77 9.14 -19.84
CA SER A 270 -12.07 9.67 -21.18
C SER A 270 -11.22 10.87 -21.61
N LYS A 271 -10.68 11.68 -20.70
CA LYS A 271 -9.94 12.90 -21.07
C LYS A 271 -8.47 12.63 -21.36
N THR A 272 -7.91 13.35 -22.32
CA THR A 272 -6.46 13.41 -22.55
C THR A 272 -5.79 14.25 -21.46
N VAL A 273 -4.54 13.89 -21.10
CA VAL A 273 -3.73 14.71 -20.18
C VAL A 273 -3.30 15.98 -20.90
N GLU A 274 -3.37 17.12 -20.21
CA GLU A 274 -2.88 18.40 -20.71
C GLU A 274 -1.48 18.69 -20.14
N TYR A 275 -0.52 18.97 -21.02
CA TYR A 275 0.86 19.26 -20.64
C TYR A 275 1.20 20.74 -20.84
N PRO A 276 1.70 21.44 -19.82
CA PRO A 276 2.19 22.81 -19.97
C PRO A 276 3.36 22.91 -20.96
N GLU A 277 3.42 23.99 -21.74
CA GLU A 277 4.47 24.24 -22.75
C GLU A 277 5.89 24.35 -22.17
N ASN A 278 6.02 24.60 -20.86
CA ASN A 278 7.30 24.76 -20.18
C ASN A 278 7.96 23.44 -19.76
N LEU A 279 7.31 22.29 -19.98
CA LEU A 279 7.91 20.98 -19.73
C LEU A 279 8.81 20.56 -20.90
N SER A 280 9.92 19.88 -20.63
CA SER A 280 10.77 19.35 -21.70
C SER A 280 10.04 18.30 -22.52
N ALA A 281 10.42 18.18 -23.81
CA ALA A 281 9.86 17.15 -24.69
C ALA A 281 10.08 15.73 -24.13
N ASP A 282 11.24 15.47 -23.51
CA ASP A 282 11.57 14.18 -22.93
C ASP A 282 10.72 13.88 -21.67
N LEU A 283 10.37 14.88 -20.86
CA LEU A 283 9.46 14.70 -19.73
C LEU A 283 8.03 14.43 -20.20
N VAL A 284 7.56 15.18 -21.21
CA VAL A 284 6.23 14.98 -21.79
C VAL A 284 6.12 13.60 -22.43
N ASP A 285 7.16 13.14 -23.11
CA ASP A 285 7.25 11.79 -23.68
C ASP A 285 7.12 10.71 -22.58
N LEU A 286 7.89 10.83 -21.49
CA LEU A 286 7.79 9.91 -20.35
C LEU A 286 6.38 9.91 -19.75
N LEU A 287 5.83 11.09 -19.44
CA LEU A 287 4.50 11.23 -18.84
C LEU A 287 3.41 10.64 -19.74
N THR A 288 3.51 10.83 -21.05
CA THR A 288 2.56 10.29 -22.03
C THR A 288 2.50 8.77 -21.97
N HIS A 289 3.64 8.11 -21.83
CA HIS A 289 3.70 6.65 -21.77
C HIS A 289 3.43 6.07 -20.36
N LEU A 290 3.69 6.82 -19.29
CA LEU A 290 3.29 6.46 -17.92
C LEU A 290 1.77 6.58 -17.72
N LEU A 291 1.16 7.62 -18.30
CA LEU A 291 -0.28 7.93 -18.24
C LEU A 291 -1.03 7.38 -19.47
N ASP A 292 -0.51 6.33 -20.10
CA ASP A 292 -1.24 5.58 -21.11
C ASP A 292 -2.43 4.87 -20.46
N LYS A 293 -3.63 5.15 -20.99
CA LYS A 293 -4.87 4.57 -20.48
C LYS A 293 -4.98 3.08 -20.78
N ASN A 294 -4.25 2.57 -21.77
CA ASN A 294 -4.17 1.14 -22.05
C ASN A 294 -3.04 0.51 -21.21
N PRO A 295 -3.34 -0.34 -20.22
CA PRO A 295 -2.31 -0.95 -19.38
C PRO A 295 -1.36 -1.88 -20.16
N ASP A 296 -1.78 -2.43 -21.31
CA ASP A 296 -0.96 -3.32 -22.11
C ASP A 296 0.20 -2.58 -22.81
N THR A 297 -0.02 -1.31 -23.19
CA THR A 297 0.98 -0.44 -23.86
C THR A 297 1.65 0.54 -22.92
N ARG A 298 1.12 0.74 -21.71
CA ARG A 298 1.77 1.51 -20.63
C ARG A 298 3.16 0.94 -20.32
N LEU A 299 4.15 1.80 -20.12
CA LEU A 299 5.54 1.38 -19.85
C LEU A 299 5.62 0.38 -18.70
N THR A 300 6.60 -0.50 -18.79
CA THR A 300 7.07 -1.36 -17.71
C THR A 300 8.26 -0.73 -16.99
N ILE A 301 8.57 -1.16 -15.77
CA ILE A 301 9.72 -0.65 -15.02
C ILE A 301 11.04 -0.72 -15.83
N PRO A 302 11.40 -1.84 -16.48
CA PRO A 302 12.60 -1.89 -17.31
C PRO A 302 12.64 -0.84 -18.42
N GLU A 303 11.50 -0.53 -19.04
CA GLU A 303 11.43 0.51 -20.07
C GLU A 303 11.56 1.91 -19.46
N ILE A 304 10.95 2.16 -18.30
CA ILE A 304 11.10 3.43 -17.57
C ILE A 304 12.56 3.67 -17.18
N ARG A 305 13.28 2.65 -16.67
CA ARG A 305 14.69 2.79 -16.28
C ARG A 305 15.59 3.30 -17.40
N ASN A 306 15.31 2.86 -18.63
CA ASN A 306 16.07 3.20 -19.82
C ASN A 306 15.50 4.41 -20.57
N HIS A 307 14.46 5.04 -20.04
CA HIS A 307 13.88 6.22 -20.65
C HIS A 307 14.89 7.38 -20.62
N ARG A 308 15.01 8.09 -21.74
CA ARG A 308 16.01 9.14 -21.93
C ARG A 308 15.95 10.28 -20.91
N TRP A 309 14.73 10.58 -20.43
CA TRP A 309 14.52 11.54 -19.35
C TRP A 309 15.08 11.06 -18.01
N ILE A 310 15.04 9.75 -17.75
CA ILE A 310 15.54 9.13 -16.52
C ILE A 310 17.06 9.05 -16.54
N THR A 311 17.63 8.61 -17.65
CA THR A 311 19.09 8.43 -17.81
C THR A 311 19.84 9.71 -18.13
N GLU A 312 19.15 10.85 -18.27
CA GLU A 312 19.72 12.13 -18.72
C GLU A 312 20.49 11.96 -20.04
N LEU A 313 19.83 11.37 -21.05
CA LEU A 313 20.46 10.99 -22.31
C LEU A 313 21.68 10.07 -22.10
N ASP A 314 21.52 9.06 -21.25
CA ASP A 314 22.51 8.04 -20.89
C ASP A 314 23.73 8.53 -20.08
N GLN A 315 23.70 9.77 -19.60
CA GLN A 315 24.77 10.35 -18.77
C GLN A 315 24.69 9.91 -17.30
N ALA A 316 23.51 9.53 -16.83
CA ALA A 316 23.25 9.16 -15.45
C ALA A 316 22.35 7.91 -15.38
N PRO A 317 22.82 6.73 -15.82
CA PRO A 317 22.03 5.50 -15.68
C PRO A 317 21.69 5.21 -14.22
N LEU A 318 20.58 4.51 -14.00
CA LEU A 318 20.30 3.92 -12.69
C LEU A 318 21.25 2.75 -12.43
N GLU A 319 21.38 2.33 -11.17
CA GLU A 319 22.04 1.07 -10.83
C GLU A 319 21.37 -0.13 -11.53
N SER A 320 21.92 -1.35 -11.42
CA SER A 320 21.22 -2.50 -12.02
C SER A 320 20.02 -2.92 -11.15
N ILE A 321 19.09 -3.68 -11.72
CA ILE A 321 17.94 -4.20 -10.95
C ILE A 321 18.45 -5.16 -9.86
N GLU A 322 19.49 -5.94 -10.15
CA GLU A 322 20.11 -6.85 -9.18
C GLU A 322 20.75 -6.11 -8.00
N GLU A 323 21.32 -4.92 -8.26
CA GLU A 323 21.87 -4.07 -7.19
C GLU A 323 20.75 -3.49 -6.34
N ASN A 324 19.77 -2.84 -6.99
CA ASN A 324 18.63 -2.21 -6.33
C ASN A 324 17.81 -3.22 -5.49
N CYS A 325 17.67 -4.45 -6.00
CA CYS A 325 16.87 -5.52 -5.39
C CYS A 325 17.71 -6.56 -4.64
N ARG A 326 18.99 -6.30 -4.35
CA ARG A 326 19.89 -7.28 -3.70
C ARG A 326 19.32 -7.84 -2.39
N ASP A 327 18.72 -6.98 -1.58
CA ASP A 327 18.16 -7.33 -0.26
C ASP A 327 16.71 -7.82 -0.35
N SER A 328 16.15 -7.94 -1.56
CA SER A 328 14.75 -8.35 -1.73
C SER A 328 14.54 -9.81 -1.32
N VAL A 329 13.60 -10.03 -0.40
CA VAL A 329 13.24 -11.38 0.03
C VAL A 329 12.20 -11.94 -0.94
N THR A 330 12.67 -12.61 -2.00
CA THR A 330 11.75 -13.28 -2.92
C THR A 330 11.28 -14.63 -2.36
N GLY A 331 9.98 -14.93 -2.47
CA GLY A 331 9.45 -16.28 -2.21
C GLY A 331 8.91 -16.57 -0.80
N ALA A 332 8.67 -15.54 0.01
CA ALA A 332 8.12 -15.77 1.33
C ALA A 332 6.66 -16.23 1.26
N THR A 333 6.43 -17.50 1.60
CA THR A 333 5.12 -18.16 1.54
C THR A 333 4.11 -17.50 2.49
N GLU A 334 2.80 -17.62 2.20
CA GLU A 334 1.73 -17.24 3.15
C GLU A 334 1.95 -17.87 4.54
N GLN A 335 2.62 -19.02 4.58
CA GLN A 335 2.95 -19.75 5.80
C GLN A 335 4.01 -19.05 6.66
N GLU A 336 5.00 -18.39 6.07
CA GLU A 336 5.98 -17.57 6.80
C GLU A 336 5.34 -16.31 7.39
N ILE A 337 4.35 -15.75 6.68
CA ILE A 337 3.50 -14.66 7.16
C ILE A 337 2.68 -15.15 8.37
N ASN A 338 1.99 -16.28 8.23
CA ASN A 338 1.20 -16.89 9.31
C ASN A 338 2.05 -17.23 10.54
N ASN A 339 3.31 -17.64 10.34
CA ASN A 339 4.23 -17.91 11.45
C ASN A 339 4.70 -16.62 12.14
N ALA A 340 5.00 -15.56 11.39
CA ALA A 340 5.30 -14.24 11.95
C ALA A 340 4.10 -13.63 12.71
N ILE A 341 2.88 -14.00 12.32
CA ILE A 341 1.61 -13.62 12.93
C ILE A 341 1.36 -14.36 14.25
N ASN A 342 1.68 -15.66 14.32
CA ASN A 342 1.47 -16.46 15.53
C ASN A 342 2.34 -16.00 16.71
N THR A 343 3.53 -15.46 16.44
CA THR A 343 4.43 -14.90 17.47
C THR A 343 3.86 -13.64 18.14
N ILE A 344 2.97 -12.89 17.48
CA ILE A 344 2.38 -11.64 18.01
C ILE A 344 1.29 -11.92 19.07
N SER A 345 0.69 -13.11 19.04
CA SER A 345 -0.50 -13.45 19.83
C SER A 345 -0.19 -13.92 21.27
N GLY A 346 1.09 -14.05 21.66
CA GLY A 346 1.48 -14.54 22.98
C GLY A 346 2.58 -13.70 23.62
N LEU A 347 2.31 -13.15 24.81
CA LEU A 347 3.15 -12.30 25.67
C LEU A 347 3.22 -10.82 25.28
N ALA A 348 3.41 -9.95 26.28
CA ALA A 348 3.73 -8.53 26.10
C ALA A 348 5.03 -8.43 25.29
N THR A 349 4.89 -8.33 23.96
CA THR A 349 6.00 -8.53 23.03
C THR A 349 6.46 -7.19 22.52
N ILE A 350 7.64 -6.76 22.98
CA ILE A 350 8.43 -5.77 22.26
C ILE A 350 9.08 -6.50 21.10
N MET A 351 8.49 -6.38 19.91
CA MET A 351 9.10 -6.93 18.71
C MET A 351 9.94 -5.81 18.09
N LYS A 352 11.26 -5.86 18.27
CA LYS A 352 12.16 -5.11 17.41
C LYS A 352 11.98 -5.66 16.00
N ALA A 353 11.47 -4.83 15.10
CA ALA A 353 11.21 -5.17 13.71
C ALA A 353 12.51 -5.22 12.88
N ILE A 354 13.55 -5.89 13.41
CA ILE A 354 14.77 -6.41 12.76
C ILE A 354 16.10 -5.81 13.27
N HIS A 355 16.83 -6.67 13.99
CA HIS A 355 18.26 -6.95 13.81
C HIS A 355 18.43 -8.47 13.83
N LEU A 356 18.05 -9.14 12.75
CA LEU A 356 18.35 -10.56 12.52
C LEU A 356 18.51 -10.78 11.02
N PHE A 357 19.57 -10.23 10.43
CA PHE A 357 20.47 -10.89 9.48
C PHE A 357 21.75 -10.05 9.49
N LYS A 358 22.87 -10.73 9.75
CA LYS A 358 24.22 -10.15 9.73
C LYS A 358 24.77 -10.18 8.32
#